data_AF-A0A7C5WVS1-F1
#
_entry.id   AF-A0A7C5WVS1-F1
#
_cell.length_a   1.000
_cell.length_b   1.000
_cell.length_c   1.000
_cell.angle_alpha   90.00
_cell.angle_beta   90.00
_cell.angle_gamma   90.00
#
_symmetry.space_group_name_H-M   'P 1'
#
loop_
_entity.id
_entity.type
_entity.pdbx_description
1 polymer ?
#
loop_
_entity_poly.entity_id
_entity_poly.type
_entity_poly.pdbx_seq_one_letter_code
_entity_poly.pdbx_strand_id
1 'polypeptide(L)'
;MSKRASKYSGFILLAIGLVLLVTVFIFAYIEYKNVTIPEASSMENIISWMLSWGIYLVMKIAFLGIMGWVGSIVTLRGVSLLIASEGEHY
;
A
#
# COMPACT_ATOMS: atom_id res chain seq x y z
N MET A 1 -23.89 27.33 7.53
CA MET A 1 -22.53 27.69 7.08
C MET A 1 -21.67 26.41 7.07
N SER A 2 -21.74 25.57 6.02
CA SER A 2 -20.94 24.31 5.96
C SER A 2 -20.86 23.64 4.56
N LYS A 3 -21.61 24.11 3.55
CA LYS A 3 -21.74 23.39 2.26
C LYS A 3 -20.47 23.31 1.39
N ARG A 4 -19.42 24.10 1.66
CA ARG A 4 -18.14 24.05 0.91
C ARG A 4 -17.08 23.13 1.53
N ALA A 5 -17.20 22.81 2.83
CA ALA A 5 -16.24 21.97 3.52
C ALA A 5 -16.25 20.52 2.99
N SER A 6 -17.45 20.00 2.66
CA SER A 6 -17.65 18.63 2.18
C SER A 6 -16.97 18.34 0.81
N LYS A 7 -17.03 19.30 -0.12
CA LYS A 7 -16.42 19.15 -1.46
C LYS A 7 -14.88 19.14 -1.41
N TYR A 8 -14.29 20.01 -0.59
CA TYR A 8 -12.84 20.03 -0.41
C TYR A 8 -12.34 18.80 0.37
N SER A 9 -13.08 18.31 1.36
CA SER A 9 -12.67 17.14 2.14
C SER A 9 -12.58 15.86 1.32
N GLY A 10 -13.49 15.64 0.36
CA GLY A 10 -13.44 14.47 -0.52
C GLY A 10 -12.23 14.49 -1.46
N PHE A 11 -11.92 15.66 -2.03
CA PHE A 11 -10.78 15.80 -2.96
C PHE A 11 -9.44 15.66 -2.26
N ILE A 12 -9.32 16.24 -1.05
CA ILE A 12 -8.12 16.11 -0.21
C ILE A 12 -7.91 14.64 0.17
N LEU A 13 -8.96 13.92 0.56
CA LEU A 13 -8.85 12.51 0.94
C LEU A 13 -8.45 11.62 -0.24
N LEU A 14 -8.97 11.89 -1.44
CA LEU A 14 -8.57 11.16 -2.65
C LEU A 14 -7.11 11.47 -3.01
N ALA A 15 -6.68 12.74 -2.95
CA ALA A 15 -5.29 13.11 -3.18
C ALA A 15 -4.34 12.39 -2.20
N ILE A 16 -4.72 12.30 -0.92
CA ILE A 16 -3.97 11.55 0.10
C ILE A 16 -3.90 10.06 -0.25
N GLY A 17 -5.04 9.45 -0.64
CA GLY A 17 -5.08 8.04 -1.07
C GLY A 17 -4.17 7.76 -2.27
N LEU A 18 -4.15 8.68 -3.25
CA LEU A 18 -3.29 8.57 -4.43
C LEU A 18 -1.80 8.67 -4.05
N VAL A 19 -1.43 9.66 -3.24
CA VAL A 19 -0.04 9.83 -2.75
C VAL A 19 0.40 8.61 -1.94
N LEU A 20 -0.47 8.07 -1.10
CA LEU A 20 -0.21 6.83 -0.37
C LEU A 20 0.04 5.67 -1.34
N LEU A 21 -0.81 5.45 -2.34
CA LEU A 21 -0.62 4.38 -3.32
C LEU A 21 0.70 4.51 -4.08
N VAL A 22 1.05 5.71 -4.55
CA VAL A 22 2.33 5.96 -5.24
C VAL A 22 3.51 5.65 -4.31
N THR A 23 3.42 6.05 -3.04
CA THR A 23 4.47 5.78 -2.05
C THR A 23 4.65 4.28 -1.81
N VAL A 24 3.55 3.53 -1.70
CA VAL A 24 3.60 2.06 -1.59
C VAL A 24 4.24 1.43 -2.81
N PHE A 25 3.93 1.94 -4.00
CA PHE A 25 4.51 1.46 -5.25
C PHE A 25 6.03 1.71 -5.31
N ILE A 26 6.48 2.87 -4.85
CA ILE A 26 7.91 3.20 -4.74
C ILE A 26 8.61 2.26 -3.76
N PHE A 27 8.03 2.03 -2.58
CA PHE A 27 8.60 1.10 -1.61
C PHE A 27 8.65 -0.32 -2.16
N ALA A 28 7.60 -0.80 -2.82
CA ALA A 28 7.60 -2.10 -3.48
C ALA A 28 8.70 -2.22 -4.54
N TYR A 29 8.91 -1.16 -5.34
CA TYR A 29 9.92 -1.14 -6.39
C TYR A 29 11.35 -1.15 -5.83
N ILE A 30 11.63 -0.32 -4.83
CA ILE A 30 12.92 -0.30 -4.13
C ILE A 30 13.20 -1.65 -3.51
N GLU A 31 12.19 -2.24 -2.87
CA GLU A 31 12.30 -3.53 -2.23
C GLU A 31 12.62 -4.65 -3.21
N TYR A 32 11.90 -4.68 -4.34
CA TYR A 32 12.16 -5.62 -5.43
C TYR A 32 13.59 -5.53 -5.95
N LYS A 33 14.11 -4.30 -6.13
CA LYS A 33 15.50 -4.09 -6.59
C LYS A 33 16.56 -4.54 -5.59
N ASN A 34 16.29 -4.49 -4.30
CA ASN A 34 17.23 -4.83 -3.25
C ASN A 34 17.16 -6.30 -2.81
N VAL A 35 16.37 -7.14 -3.50
CA VAL A 35 16.38 -8.59 -3.26
C VAL A 35 17.67 -9.17 -3.82
N THR A 36 18.68 -9.28 -2.96
CA THR A 36 19.87 -10.07 -3.19
C THR A 36 19.62 -11.47 -2.65
N ILE A 37 19.64 -12.48 -3.51
CA ILE A 37 19.52 -13.89 -3.09
C ILE A 37 20.78 -14.22 -2.28
N PRO A 38 20.69 -14.57 -0.99
CA PRO A 38 21.85 -14.95 -0.23
C PRO A 38 22.40 -16.27 -0.79
N GLU A 39 23.71 -16.45 -0.82
CA GLU A 39 24.29 -17.75 -1.18
C GLU A 39 24.15 -18.73 -0.02
N ALA A 40 23.79 -19.98 -0.32
CA ALA A 40 23.72 -21.03 0.68
C ALA A 40 25.15 -21.41 1.13
N SER A 41 25.49 -21.11 2.39
CA SER A 41 26.85 -21.27 2.92
C SER A 41 27.28 -22.73 3.13
N SER A 42 26.34 -23.68 3.19
CA SER A 42 26.62 -25.09 3.52
C SER A 42 25.38 -25.98 3.39
N MET A 43 25.54 -27.22 2.90
CA MET A 43 24.44 -28.18 2.68
C MET A 43 23.71 -28.59 3.97
N GLU A 44 24.42 -28.64 5.09
CA GLU A 44 23.86 -28.96 6.42
C GLU A 44 22.85 -27.91 6.93
N ASN A 45 22.94 -26.66 6.45
CA ASN A 45 22.09 -25.56 6.92
C ASN A 45 21.08 -25.07 5.88
N ILE A 46 20.94 -25.77 4.74
CA ILE A 46 20.04 -25.36 3.64
C ILE A 46 18.59 -25.20 4.11
N ILE A 47 18.08 -26.10 4.96
CA ILE A 47 16.69 -26.04 5.41
C ILE A 47 16.45 -24.79 6.27
N SER A 48 17.33 -24.52 7.23
CA SER A 48 17.25 -23.33 8.09
C SER A 48 17.38 -22.04 7.27
N TRP A 49 18.30 -22.03 6.32
CA TRP A 49 18.52 -20.91 5.40
C TRP A 49 17.29 -20.64 4.51
N MET A 50 16.71 -21.68 3.90
CA MET A 50 15.49 -21.56 3.09
C MET A 50 14.30 -21.10 3.93
N LEU A 51 14.15 -21.59 5.17
CA LEU A 51 13.08 -21.14 6.06
C LEU A 51 13.23 -19.65 6.39
N SER A 52 14.44 -19.24 6.80
CA SER A 52 14.73 -17.84 7.13
C SER A 52 14.49 -16.92 5.95
N TRP A 53 14.97 -17.31 4.75
CA TRP A 53 14.76 -16.55 3.53
C TRP A 53 13.28 -16.51 3.12
N GLY A 54 12.58 -17.64 3.24
CA GLY A 54 11.15 -17.75 2.95
C GLY A 54 10.31 -16.86 3.87
N ILE A 55 10.56 -16.89 5.18
CA ILE A 55 9.87 -16.05 6.16
C ILE A 55 10.14 -14.57 5.87
N TYR A 56 11.39 -14.20 5.55
CA TYR A 56 11.74 -12.85 5.15
C TYR A 56 10.94 -12.37 3.93
N LEU A 57 10.83 -13.19 2.88
CA LEU A 57 10.04 -12.87 1.70
C LEU A 57 8.55 -12.76 2.01
N VAL A 58 7.98 -13.71 2.76
CA VAL A 58 6.55 -13.70 3.11
C VAL A 58 6.20 -12.48 3.95
N MET A 59 7.02 -12.13 4.94
CA MET A 59 6.80 -10.94 5.77
C MET A 59 6.85 -9.66 4.94
N LYS A 60 7.78 -9.56 3.99
CA LYS A 60 7.85 -8.41 3.06
C LYS A 60 6.63 -8.30 2.16
N ILE A 61 6.21 -9.41 1.56
CA ILE A 61 5.02 -9.46 0.70
C ILE A 61 3.77 -9.09 1.50
N ALA A 62 3.64 -9.62 2.72
CA ALA A 62 2.53 -9.30 3.62
C ALA A 62 2.50 -7.80 3.97
N PHE A 63 3.65 -7.22 4.30
CA PHE A 63 3.78 -5.79 4.59
C PHE A 63 3.37 -4.92 3.40
N LEU A 64 3.88 -5.23 2.20
CA LEU A 64 3.53 -4.54 0.96
C LEU A 64 2.03 -4.69 0.63
N GLY A 65 1.46 -5.87 0.85
CA GLY A 65 0.05 -6.14 0.66
C GLY A 65 -0.85 -5.30 1.56
N ILE A 66 -0.53 -5.22 2.86
CA ILE A 66 -1.27 -4.40 3.83
C ILE A 66 -1.18 -2.92 3.46
N MET A 67 0.02 -2.43 3.13
CA MET A 67 0.22 -1.05 2.69
C MET A 67 -0.62 -0.71 1.45
N GLY A 68 -0.62 -1.57 0.43
CA GLY A 68 -1.44 -1.38 -0.77
C GLY A 68 -2.94 -1.43 -0.49
N TRP A 69 -3.36 -2.34 0.39
CA TRP A 69 -4.77 -2.47 0.79
C TRP A 69 -5.29 -1.22 1.51
N VAL A 70 -4.50 -0.65 2.44
CA VAL A 70 -4.84 0.61 3.11
C VAL A 70 -4.97 1.76 2.11
N GLY A 71 -4.03 1.89 1.16
CA GLY A 71 -4.09 2.90 0.10
C GLY A 71 -5.35 2.76 -0.77
N SER A 72 -5.74 1.53 -1.09
CA SER A 72 -6.96 1.24 -1.85
C SER A 72 -8.24 1.61 -1.07
N ILE A 73 -8.32 1.26 0.22
CA ILE A 73 -9.47 1.64 1.07
C ILE A 73 -9.60 3.16 1.20
N VAL A 74 -8.50 3.88 1.41
CA VAL A 74 -8.50 5.35 1.51
C VAL A 74 -8.99 5.97 0.22
N THR A 75 -8.55 5.45 -0.93
CA THR A 75 -9.00 5.92 -2.25
C THR A 75 -10.49 5.66 -2.47
N LEU A 76 -10.97 4.45 -2.15
CA LEU A 76 -12.39 4.09 -2.22
C LEU A 76 -13.26 5.01 -1.35
N ARG A 77 -12.84 5.25 -0.10
CA ARG A 77 -13.52 6.17 0.83
C ARG A 77 -13.51 7.61 0.30
N GLY A 78 -12.40 8.07 -0.29
CA GLY A 78 -12.28 9.37 -0.94
C GLY A 78 -13.27 9.54 -2.08
N VAL A 79 -13.38 8.54 -2.97
CA VAL A 79 -14.32 8.55 -4.10
C VAL A 79 -15.78 8.53 -3.60
N SER A 80 -16.12 7.70 -2.62
CA SER A 80 -17.47 7.66 -2.05
C SER A 80 -17.90 9.02 -1.46
N LEU A 81 -16.99 9.73 -0.79
CA LEU A 81 -17.27 11.07 -0.25
C LEU A 81 -17.47 12.11 -1.36
N LEU A 82 -16.72 12.01 -2.46
CA LEU A 82 -16.91 12.90 -3.62
C LEU A 82 -18.28 12.69 -4.26
N ILE A 83 -18.66 11.44 -4.52
CA ILE A 83 -19.96 11.10 -5.13
C ILE A 83 -21.12 11.54 -4.22
N ALA A 84 -21.01 11.29 -2.91
CA ALA A 84 -22.01 11.75 -1.94
C ALA A 84 -22.14 13.28 -1.89
N SER A 85 -21.07 14.04 -2.18
CA SER A 85 -21.11 15.51 -2.27
C SER A 85 -21.72 16.04 -3.58
N GLU A 86 -21.84 15.20 -4.60
CA GLU A 86 -22.35 15.55 -5.93
C GLU A 86 -23.86 15.23 -6.08
N GLY A 87 -24.36 14.21 -5.38
CA GLY A 87 -25.77 13.83 -5.37
C GLY A 87 -26.74 14.83 -4.70
N GLU A 88 -26.27 15.85 -3.98
CA GLU A 88 -27.11 16.91 -3.39
C GLU A 88 -27.44 18.08 -4.37
N HIS A 89 -27.07 17.97 -5.66
CA HIS A 89 -27.34 19.00 -6.68
C HIS A 89 -28.58 18.73 -7.56
N TYR A 90 -29.36 17.69 -7.28
CA TYR A 90 -30.65 17.41 -7.95
C TYR A 90 -31.82 17.53 -6.97
#